data_AF-A0A2J0MFC3-F1
#
_entry.id   AF-A0A2J0MFC3-F1
#
_cell.length_a   1.000
_cell.length_b   1.000
_cell.length_c   1.000
_cell.angle_alpha   90.00
_cell.angle_beta   90.00
_cell.angle_gamma   90.00
#
_symmetry.space_group_name_H-M   'P 1'
#
loop_
_entity.id
_entity.type
_entity.pdbx_description
1 polymer ?
#
loop_
_entity_poly.entity_id
_entity_poly.type
_entity_poly.pdbx_seq_one_letter_code
_entity_poly.pdbx_strand_id
1 'polypeptide(L)'
;NDNSLIIFEDLNDCPFPILSVIASKISVFFMKPTFIFTKKKEENWGSYRMPLGENGIEAVSSCAKLFRRYGGHPPVGGFYFEDKNREKIKECLIKYFKENKI
;
A
#
# COMPACT_ATOMS: atom_id res chain seq x y z
N ASN A 1 -14.93 3.38 12.19
CA ASN A 1 -14.37 2.17 11.57
C ASN A 1 -13.03 2.47 10.92
N ASP A 2 -11.95 1.93 11.48
CA ASP A 2 -10.57 2.18 11.03
C ASP A 2 -10.26 1.69 9.62
N ASN A 3 -11.07 0.76 9.10
CA ASN A 3 -11.06 0.33 7.69
C ASN A 3 -11.41 1.46 6.69
N SER A 4 -11.75 2.66 7.14
CA SER A 4 -12.06 3.79 6.25
C SER A 4 -10.85 4.62 5.84
N LEU A 5 -9.68 4.47 6.48
CA LEU A 5 -8.55 5.39 6.32
C LEU A 5 -7.67 5.10 5.11
N ILE A 6 -7.46 3.82 4.80
CA ILE A 6 -6.66 3.36 3.67
C ILE A 6 -7.43 2.31 2.87
N ILE A 7 -7.01 2.08 1.64
CA ILE A 7 -7.42 0.92 0.85
C ILE A 7 -6.25 -0.06 0.85
N PHE A 8 -6.47 -1.29 1.33
CA PHE A 8 -5.45 -2.32 1.45
C PHE A 8 -6.00 -3.66 0.95
N GLU A 9 -5.82 -3.97 -0.34
CA GLU A 9 -6.54 -5.08 -1.00
C GLU A 9 -5.65 -5.99 -1.86
N ASP A 10 -5.98 -7.29 -1.85
CA ASP A 10 -5.40 -8.31 -2.73
C ASP A 10 -6.24 -8.41 -4.01
N LEU A 11 -5.65 -8.12 -5.17
CA LEU A 11 -6.35 -8.20 -6.45
C LEU A 11 -6.24 -9.56 -7.14
N ASN A 12 -5.76 -10.61 -6.44
CA ASN A 12 -5.73 -12.01 -6.85
C ASN A 12 -5.25 -12.27 -8.29
N ASP A 13 -4.03 -12.77 -8.47
CA ASP A 13 -3.46 -13.11 -9.78
C ASP A 13 -3.41 -11.94 -10.80
N CYS A 14 -3.57 -10.70 -10.34
CA CYS A 14 -3.42 -9.51 -11.17
C CYS A 14 -1.95 -9.34 -11.62
N PRO A 15 -1.66 -9.15 -12.91
CA PRO A 15 -0.33 -8.77 -13.38
C PRO A 15 0.11 -7.41 -12.83
N PHE A 16 1.38 -7.29 -12.42
CA PHE A 16 1.89 -6.09 -11.76
C PHE A 16 1.72 -4.76 -12.54
N PRO A 17 1.88 -4.71 -13.89
CA PRO A 17 1.59 -3.49 -14.64
C PRO A 17 0.12 -3.05 -14.52
N ILE A 18 -0.81 -4.00 -14.52
CA ILE A 18 -2.25 -3.73 -14.38
C ILE A 18 -2.58 -3.33 -12.95
N LEU A 19 -2.00 -4.01 -11.96
CA LEU A 19 -2.10 -3.66 -10.53
C LEU A 19 -1.77 -2.17 -10.34
N SER A 20 -0.65 -1.69 -10.88
CA SER A 20 -0.26 -0.28 -10.73
C SER A 20 -1.26 0.71 -11.34
N VAL A 21 -1.90 0.37 -12.46
CA VAL A 21 -2.95 1.20 -13.09
C VAL A 21 -4.21 1.22 -12.23
N ILE A 22 -4.63 0.05 -11.71
CA ILE A 22 -5.80 -0.05 -10.84
C ILE A 22 -5.60 0.76 -9.55
N ALA A 23 -4.41 0.69 -8.93
CA ALA A 23 -4.08 1.47 -7.73
C ALA A 23 -4.30 2.97 -7.96
N SER A 24 -3.89 3.45 -9.13
CA SER A 24 -4.02 4.87 -9.48
C SER A 24 -5.48 5.28 -9.62
N LYS A 25 -6.30 4.46 -10.29
CA LYS A 25 -7.72 4.74 -10.45
C LYS A 25 -8.47 4.73 -9.12
N ILE A 26 -8.17 3.75 -8.26
CA ILE A 26 -8.74 3.63 -6.93
C ILE A 26 -8.37 4.83 -6.06
N SER A 27 -7.08 5.20 -6.02
CA SER A 27 -6.61 6.33 -5.21
C SER A 27 -7.24 7.66 -5.61
N VAL A 28 -7.42 7.89 -6.92
CA VAL A 28 -8.09 9.10 -7.43
C VAL A 28 -9.58 9.07 -7.10
N PHE A 29 -10.26 7.94 -7.33
CA PHE A 29 -11.71 7.84 -7.16
C PHE A 29 -12.12 7.99 -5.69
N PHE A 30 -11.40 7.34 -4.77
CA PHE A 30 -11.73 7.37 -3.34
C PHE A 30 -11.01 8.47 -2.57
N MET A 31 -10.02 9.13 -3.17
CA MET A 31 -9.14 10.12 -2.50
C MET A 31 -8.52 9.57 -1.21
N LYS A 32 -8.06 8.31 -1.25
CA LYS A 32 -7.48 7.61 -0.10
C LYS A 32 -6.11 7.03 -0.43
N PRO A 33 -5.18 6.99 0.55
CA PRO A 33 -3.99 6.15 0.46
C PRO A 33 -4.37 4.73 0.06
N THR A 34 -3.83 4.28 -1.06
CA THR A 34 -4.20 3.02 -1.68
C THR A 34 -2.97 2.14 -1.80
N PHE A 35 -3.07 0.96 -1.23
CA PHE A 35 -2.07 -0.09 -1.25
C PHE A 35 -2.76 -1.32 -1.80
N ILE A 36 -2.37 -1.78 -2.98
CA ILE A 36 -2.92 -3.01 -3.51
C ILE A 36 -1.79 -3.94 -3.89
N PHE A 37 -2.05 -5.23 -3.77
CA PHE A 37 -1.06 -6.25 -4.03
C PHE A 37 -1.68 -7.45 -4.73
N THR A 38 -0.81 -8.32 -5.22
CA THR A 38 -1.18 -9.59 -5.84
C THR A 38 -0.37 -10.70 -5.19
N LYS A 39 -1.03 -11.80 -4.84
CA LYS A 39 -0.34 -12.98 -4.31
C LYS A 39 0.54 -13.62 -5.38
N LYS A 40 1.78 -13.94 -5.04
CA LYS A 40 2.66 -14.84 -5.81
C LYS A 40 3.14 -15.98 -4.92
N LYS A 41 3.83 -16.96 -5.54
CA LYS A 41 4.27 -18.19 -4.88
C LYS A 41 5.13 -17.95 -3.63
N GLU A 42 6.04 -16.98 -3.68
CA GLU A 42 7.02 -16.75 -2.60
C GLU A 42 6.81 -15.42 -1.87
N GLU A 43 6.41 -14.37 -2.57
CA GLU A 43 6.22 -13.03 -2.01
C GLU A 43 5.04 -12.32 -2.68
N ASN A 44 4.33 -11.50 -1.92
CA ASN A 44 3.28 -10.64 -2.46
C ASN A 44 3.90 -9.39 -3.08
N TRP A 45 3.43 -9.00 -4.26
CA TRP A 45 3.93 -7.84 -5.00
C TRP A 45 2.89 -6.73 -4.93
N GLY A 46 3.28 -5.56 -4.42
CA GLY A 46 2.40 -4.46 -4.12
C GLY A 46 2.78 -3.15 -4.80
N SER A 47 1.77 -2.31 -5.02
CA SER A 47 1.89 -0.95 -5.54
C SER A 47 1.11 -0.02 -4.62
N TYR A 48 1.68 1.13 -4.29
CA TYR A 48 0.98 2.17 -3.54
C TYR A 48 0.72 3.41 -4.40
N ARG A 49 -0.34 4.12 -4.06
CA ARG A 49 -0.73 5.42 -4.60
C ARG A 49 -1.27 6.29 -3.48
N MET A 50 -0.91 7.56 -3.53
CA MET A 50 -1.36 8.54 -2.54
C MET A 50 -2.20 9.62 -3.19
N PRO A 51 -3.21 10.16 -2.48
CA PRO A 51 -3.82 11.42 -2.86
C PRO A 51 -2.82 12.58 -2.64
N LEU A 52 -3.18 13.77 -3.13
CA LEU A 52 -2.33 14.96 -3.00
C LEU A 52 -2.08 15.28 -1.52
N GLY A 53 -0.82 15.59 -1.18
CA GLY A 53 -0.41 15.96 0.18
C GLY A 53 0.02 14.80 1.08
N GLU A 54 -0.23 13.55 0.67
CA GLU A 54 0.17 12.36 1.42
C GLU A 54 1.51 11.81 0.92
N ASN A 55 2.32 11.26 1.84
CA ASN A 55 3.64 10.71 1.53
C ASN A 55 3.70 9.18 1.74
N GLY A 56 3.61 8.45 0.63
CA GLY A 56 3.56 6.99 0.64
C GLY A 56 4.90 6.33 0.94
N ILE A 57 6.02 6.96 0.55
CA ILE A 57 7.34 6.38 0.87
C ILE A 57 7.65 6.50 2.36
N GLU A 58 7.22 7.58 3.03
CA GLU A 58 7.31 7.72 4.49
C GLU A 58 6.41 6.70 5.21
N ALA A 59 5.16 6.54 4.75
CA ALA A 59 4.24 5.56 5.31
C ALA A 59 4.82 4.13 5.27
N VAL A 60 5.33 3.71 4.11
CA VAL A 60 5.94 2.38 3.96
C VAL A 60 7.24 2.27 4.78
N SER A 61 8.05 3.33 4.83
CA SER A 61 9.29 3.36 5.61
C SER A 61 9.05 3.25 7.12
N SER A 62 7.95 3.80 7.63
CA SER A 62 7.55 3.64 9.04
C SER A 62 7.31 2.16 9.43
N CYS A 63 7.02 1.32 8.43
CA CYS A 63 6.71 -0.09 8.55
C CYS A 63 7.82 -0.99 7.94
N ALA A 64 9.03 -0.46 7.69
CA ALA A 64 10.08 -1.08 6.89
C ALA A 64 10.37 -2.56 7.24
N LYS A 65 10.40 -2.90 8.54
CA LYS A 65 10.68 -4.27 9.03
C LYS A 65 9.70 -5.35 8.55
N LEU A 66 8.53 -4.96 8.05
CA LEU A 66 7.50 -5.88 7.57
C LEU A 66 7.62 -6.17 6.07
N PHE A 67 8.37 -5.35 5.35
CA PHE A 67 8.61 -5.50 3.92
C PHE A 67 9.96 -6.17 3.67
N ARG A 68 10.04 -6.94 2.58
CA ARG A 68 11.30 -7.48 2.07
C ARG A 68 12.09 -6.44 1.30
N ARG A 69 11.38 -5.63 0.51
CA ARG A 69 11.90 -4.50 -0.24
C ARG A 69 10.75 -3.55 -0.57
N TYR A 70 11.05 -2.27 -0.66
CA TYR A 70 10.11 -1.24 -1.08
C TYR A 70 10.87 -0.06 -1.66
N GLY A 71 10.17 0.80 -2.40
CA GLY A 71 10.74 2.02 -2.96
C GLY A 71 9.72 2.81 -3.77
N GLY A 72 10.13 4.00 -4.20
CA GLY A 72 9.29 4.90 -4.97
C GLY A 72 9.45 6.35 -4.50
N HIS A 73 8.40 7.12 -4.75
CA HIS A 73 8.27 8.54 -4.43
C HIS A 73 7.02 8.77 -3.55
N PRO A 74 6.82 9.99 -3.00
CA PRO A 74 5.66 10.28 -2.17
C PRO A 74 4.31 9.86 -2.79
N PRO A 75 4.00 10.14 -4.08
CA PRO A 75 2.70 9.79 -4.65
C PRO A 75 2.58 8.32 -5.12
N VAL A 76 3.69 7.63 -5.37
CA VAL A 76 3.70 6.32 -6.03
C VAL A 76 4.94 5.50 -5.71
N GLY A 77 4.75 4.21 -5.51
CA GLY A 77 5.85 3.27 -5.42
C GLY A 77 5.38 1.83 -5.36
N GLY A 78 6.31 0.94 -5.02
CA GLY A 78 6.07 -0.49 -4.93
C GLY A 78 6.70 -1.10 -3.68
N PHE A 79 6.18 -2.24 -3.28
CA PHE A 79 6.62 -2.97 -2.09
C PHE A 79 6.44 -4.47 -2.28
N TYR A 80 7.23 -5.24 -1.55
CA TYR A 80 7.20 -6.70 -1.57
C TYR A 80 7.22 -7.20 -0.13
N PHE A 81 6.41 -8.21 0.18
CA PHE A 81 6.28 -8.72 1.54
C PHE A 81 5.87 -10.19 1.56
N GLU A 82 6.15 -10.86 2.68
CA GLU A 82 5.64 -12.22 2.93
C GLU A 82 4.19 -12.19 3.38
N ASP A 83 3.39 -13.16 2.95
CA ASP A 83 1.96 -13.22 3.26
C ASP A 83 1.66 -13.22 4.77
N LYS A 84 2.54 -13.82 5.58
CA LYS A 84 2.44 -13.82 7.04
C LYS A 84 2.47 -12.42 7.69
N ASN A 85 2.99 -11.41 6.98
CA ASN A 85 3.07 -10.02 7.46
C ASN A 85 1.85 -9.19 7.04
N ARG A 86 0.92 -9.73 6.24
CA ARG A 86 -0.21 -9.01 5.65
C ARG A 86 -0.99 -8.17 6.66
N GLU A 87 -1.49 -8.79 7.73
CA GLU A 87 -2.28 -8.09 8.75
C GLU A 87 -1.45 -7.02 9.50
N LYS A 88 -0.21 -7.35 9.86
CA LYS A 88 0.70 -6.41 10.54
C LYS A 88 1.01 -5.18 9.69
N ILE A 89 1.13 -5.35 8.37
CA ILE A 89 1.35 -4.25 7.43
C ILE A 89 0.13 -3.35 7.41
N LYS A 90 -1.07 -3.93 7.26
CA LYS A 90 -2.32 -3.17 7.26
C LYS A 90 -2.49 -2.35 8.53
N GLU A 91 -2.29 -2.96 9.69
CA GLU A 91 -2.35 -2.27 10.99
C GLU A 91 -1.32 -1.14 11.12
N CYS A 92 -0.08 -1.40 10.70
CA CYS A 92 1.00 -0.42 10.76
C CYS A 92 0.71 0.80 9.87
N LEU A 93 0.24 0.58 8.63
CA LEU A 93 -0.14 1.66 7.72
C LEU A 93 -1.35 2.45 8.26
N ILE A 94 -2.38 1.77 8.77
CA ILE A 94 -3.53 2.44 9.40
C ILE A 94 -3.06 3.33 10.56
N LYS A 95 -2.16 2.82 11.42
CA LYS A 95 -1.61 3.59 12.53
C LYS A 95 -0.88 4.85 12.03
N TYR A 96 -0.03 4.71 11.02
CA TYR A 96 0.69 5.84 10.42
C TYR A 96 -0.28 6.96 9.97
N PHE A 97 -1.31 6.63 9.18
CA PHE A 97 -2.27 7.63 8.69
C PHE A 97 -3.26 8.12 9.76
N LYS A 98 -3.37 7.45 10.91
CA LYS A 98 -4.09 8.02 12.06
C LYS A 98 -3.29 9.11 12.76
N GLU A 99 -2.00 8.88 12.95
CA GLU A 99 -1.11 9.76 13.71
C GLU A 99 -0.63 10.97 12.90
N ASN A 100 -0.62 10.85 11.56
CA ASN A 100 -0.08 11.88 10.65
C ASN A 100 -1.13 12.55 9.77
N LYS A 101 -2.43 12.33 10.04
CA LYS A 101 -3.49 13.09 9.38
C LYS A 101 -3.51 14.51 9.91
N ILE A 102 -3.17 15.47 9.05
CA ILE A 102 -3.36 16.91 9.26
C ILE A 102 -4.85 17.24 9.12
#